data_AF-E4YP89-F1
#
_entry.id   AF-E4YP89-F1
#
_cell.length_a   1.000
_cell.length_b   1.000
_cell.length_c   1.000
_cell.angle_alpha   90.00
_cell.angle_beta   90.00
_cell.angle_gamma   90.00
#
_symmetry.space_group_name_H-M   'P 1'
#
loop_
_entity.id
_entity.type
_entity.pdbx_description
1 polymer ?
#
loop_
_entity_poly.entity_id
_entity_poly.type
_entity_poly.pdbx_seq_one_letter_code
_entity_poly.pdbx_strand_id
1 'polypeptide(L)'
;MFLVFWKSHYFAGLIIFRVFVNRSVNMEKIKIFGFDMDYTLAVYKSPQYEKLGYDLIIDHLIKQGYPSKLANYSFDSSFVVRGLLFDRKMGNLLKIDGFGNILVAWHGFSPLNYDKLRDAYPNKFINKEDSERFFVYNTLFNLPEIYVMAVMIDMYQKLEEYECTEKGFRHREEQIEITYNLIFNDVREAVDYVHIYGDLKPKTVANLPKYVVRDSKLPLLLNRMRENNDKKVFLATNSDYEYTNKVMTYLFDFPHGPEPGTPHRDWKSYFDLIIVDSRKPKFFADGTPLRQIDLKTGKVKIGRSTGPVEEGNVYSGGSSDAVTKLFDAKGKDIMYIGDHIFGDILKSKKENGWRTFL
;
A
#
# COMPACT_ATOMS: atom_id res chain seq x y z
N MET A 1 -16.68 -2.63 2.99
CA MET A 1 -17.43 -1.47 2.44
C MET A 1 -16.50 -0.89 1.44
N PHE A 2 -16.88 -0.81 0.18
CA PHE A 2 -15.96 -0.32 -0.84
C PHE A 2 -16.64 0.91 -1.43
N LEU A 3 -16.02 2.07 -1.41
CA LEU A 3 -16.05 2.88 -2.62
C LEU A 3 -14.91 2.33 -3.48
N VAL A 4 -14.97 2.47 -4.80
CA VAL A 4 -13.90 1.97 -5.67
C VAL A 4 -13.46 3.10 -6.58
N PHE A 5 -12.21 3.51 -6.34
CA PHE A 5 -11.25 4.22 -7.18
C PHE A 5 -11.49 5.65 -7.63
N TRP A 6 -10.41 6.42 -7.42
CA TRP A 6 -9.85 7.39 -8.34
C TRP A 6 -8.66 6.73 -9.09
N LYS A 7 -8.88 6.31 -10.34
CA LYS A 7 -7.82 6.05 -11.34
C LYS A 7 -8.49 6.20 -12.70
N SER A 8 -7.99 7.12 -13.54
CA SER A 8 -8.51 7.42 -14.88
C SER A 8 -8.85 6.14 -15.65
N HIS A 9 -10.13 5.78 -15.69
CA HIS A 9 -10.63 4.77 -16.61
C HIS A 9 -11.10 5.50 -17.85
N TYR A 10 -10.47 5.18 -18.98
CA TYR A 10 -10.94 5.58 -20.30
C TYR A 10 -12.24 4.83 -20.61
N PHE A 11 -13.37 5.36 -20.15
CA PHE A 11 -14.68 5.01 -20.70
C PHE A 11 -15.00 6.08 -21.75
N ALA A 12 -14.94 5.72 -23.03
CA ALA A 12 -15.31 6.58 -24.17
C ALA A 12 -14.61 7.97 -24.22
N GLY A 13 -13.36 8.08 -23.73
CA GLY A 13 -12.57 9.32 -23.84
C GLY A 13 -12.94 10.46 -22.87
N LEU A 14 -13.81 10.20 -21.88
CA LEU A 14 -14.20 11.19 -20.85
C LEU A 14 -13.49 10.93 -19.52
N ILE A 15 -12.87 11.98 -18.96
CA ILE A 15 -12.41 11.98 -17.57
C ILE A 15 -13.65 12.03 -16.67
N ILE A 16 -13.95 10.92 -15.99
CA ILE A 16 -15.10 10.82 -15.09
C ILE A 16 -14.68 11.34 -13.70
N PHE A 17 -15.14 12.54 -13.35
CA PHE A 17 -15.07 13.06 -11.98
C PHE A 17 -16.29 12.60 -11.18
N ARG A 18 -16.28 11.35 -10.69
CA ARG A 18 -17.42 10.78 -9.96
C ARG A 18 -16.96 10.01 -8.72
N VAL A 19 -17.75 10.14 -7.65
CA VAL A 19 -17.68 9.26 -6.49
C VAL A 19 -18.69 8.14 -6.69
N PHE A 20 -18.23 6.89 -6.79
CA PHE A 20 -19.11 5.72 -6.99
C PHE A 20 -19.64 5.20 -5.65
N VAL A 21 -20.90 4.75 -5.61
CA VAL A 21 -21.59 4.42 -4.37
C VAL A 21 -22.03 2.95 -4.37
N ASN A 22 -21.42 2.11 -3.53
CA ASN A 22 -21.88 0.73 -3.30
C ASN A 22 -22.96 0.64 -2.20
N ARG A 23 -22.99 1.59 -1.25
CA ARG A 23 -24.02 1.71 -0.21
C ARG A 23 -24.26 3.18 0.07
N SER A 24 -25.52 3.59 0.24
CA SER A 24 -25.88 4.99 0.48
C SER A 24 -25.17 5.56 1.72
N VAL A 25 -24.62 6.77 1.57
CA VAL A 25 -24.00 7.53 2.66
C VAL A 25 -24.61 8.92 2.70
N ASN A 26 -25.13 9.33 3.85
CA ASN A 26 -25.49 10.72 4.09
C ASN A 26 -24.25 11.46 4.64
N MET A 27 -23.71 12.38 3.84
CA MET A 27 -22.49 13.14 4.17
C MET A 27 -22.68 14.15 5.31
N GLU A 28 -23.91 14.57 5.62
CA GLU A 28 -24.21 15.43 6.78
C GLU A 28 -24.00 14.69 8.10
N LYS A 29 -24.19 13.37 8.10
CA LYS A 29 -23.96 12.52 9.29
C LYS A 29 -22.49 12.20 9.53
N ILE A 30 -21.62 12.51 8.56
CA ILE A 30 -20.17 12.34 8.73
C ILE A 30 -19.65 13.55 9.47
N LYS A 31 -19.09 13.31 10.65
CA LYS A 31 -18.49 14.34 11.50
C LYS A 31 -16.97 14.36 11.37
N ILE A 32 -16.36 13.26 10.96
CA ILE A 32 -14.90 13.09 10.97
C ILE A 32 -14.44 12.43 9.68
N PHE A 33 -13.42 13.03 9.06
CA PHE A 33 -12.71 12.46 7.92
C PHE A 33 -11.32 12.01 8.35
N GLY A 34 -11.03 10.73 8.16
CA GLY A 34 -9.71 10.17 8.38
C GLY A 34 -9.03 9.82 7.08
N PHE A 35 -7.74 10.04 6.99
CA PHE A 35 -6.95 9.75 5.79
C PHE A 35 -5.78 8.83 6.11
N ASP A 36 -5.45 7.94 5.17
CA ASP A 36 -4.09 7.46 4.98
C ASP A 36 -3.28 8.46 4.13
N MET A 37 -1.95 8.34 4.15
CA MET A 37 -1.06 9.15 3.33
C MET A 37 -0.71 8.43 2.02
N ASP A 38 0.02 7.33 2.09
CA ASP A 38 0.60 6.66 0.92
C ASP A 38 -0.48 6.12 -0.02
N TYR A 39 -0.35 6.37 -1.33
CA TYR A 39 -1.34 6.06 -2.37
C TYR A 39 -2.76 6.62 -2.15
N THR A 40 -2.96 7.46 -1.13
CA THR A 40 -4.23 8.10 -0.79
C THR A 40 -4.13 9.60 -0.97
N LEU A 41 -3.40 10.29 -0.09
CA LEU A 41 -3.03 11.71 -0.27
C LEU A 41 -1.81 11.84 -1.17
N ALA A 42 -0.80 10.98 -0.96
CA ALA A 42 0.43 10.90 -1.72
C ALA A 42 0.33 9.82 -2.79
N VAL A 43 -0.25 10.14 -3.94
CA VAL A 43 -0.30 9.21 -5.08
C VAL A 43 1.04 9.18 -5.78
N TYR A 44 1.69 8.02 -5.81
CA TYR A 44 2.95 7.85 -6.50
C TYR A 44 2.76 7.75 -8.03
N LYS A 45 3.69 8.32 -8.79
CA LYS A 45 3.65 8.36 -10.26
C LYS A 45 4.05 7.02 -10.87
N SER A 46 3.20 6.54 -11.77
CA SER A 46 3.40 5.30 -12.51
C SER A 46 3.90 5.57 -13.94
N PRO A 47 4.87 4.81 -14.46
CA PRO A 47 5.53 3.65 -13.84
C PRO A 47 6.81 3.99 -13.04
N GLN A 48 7.10 5.28 -12.80
CA GLN A 48 8.39 5.72 -12.28
C GLN A 48 8.68 5.18 -10.88
N TYR A 49 7.67 5.15 -10.01
CA TYR A 49 7.82 4.70 -8.64
C TYR A 49 7.90 3.18 -8.54
N GLU A 50 7.08 2.45 -9.30
CA GLU A 50 7.15 1.00 -9.38
C GLU A 50 8.51 0.55 -9.92
N LYS A 51 9.02 1.22 -10.97
CA LYS A 51 10.35 0.93 -11.50
C LYS A 51 11.45 1.16 -10.46
N LEU A 52 11.39 2.25 -9.69
CA LEU A 52 12.36 2.50 -8.62
C LEU A 52 12.35 1.37 -7.58
N GLY A 53 11.15 0.95 -7.14
CA GLY A 53 11.01 -0.17 -6.22
C GLY A 53 11.58 -1.47 -6.78
N TYR A 54 11.27 -1.77 -8.05
CA TYR A 54 11.80 -2.95 -8.76
C TYR A 54 13.33 -2.96 -8.81
N ASP A 55 13.93 -1.86 -9.30
CA ASP A 55 15.38 -1.76 -9.47
C ASP A 55 16.09 -2.01 -8.12
N LEU A 56 15.58 -1.43 -7.03
CA LEU A 56 16.14 -1.59 -5.68
C LEU A 56 15.98 -3.01 -5.12
N ILE A 57 14.86 -3.69 -5.42
CA ILE A 57 14.66 -5.09 -5.01
C ILE A 57 15.64 -6.01 -5.73
N ILE A 58 15.79 -5.84 -7.06
CA ILE A 58 16.75 -6.62 -7.85
C ILE A 58 18.17 -6.40 -7.34
N ASP A 59 18.58 -5.14 -7.13
CA ASP A 59 19.89 -4.80 -6.59
C ASP A 59 20.14 -5.45 -5.22
N HIS A 60 19.12 -5.48 -4.35
CA HIS A 60 19.23 -6.13 -3.04
C HIS A 60 19.37 -7.65 -3.16
N LEU A 61 18.54 -8.31 -3.98
CA LEU A 61 18.60 -9.76 -4.18
C LEU A 61 19.98 -10.19 -4.73
N ILE A 62 20.53 -9.47 -5.71
CA ILE A 62 21.87 -9.73 -6.24
C ILE A 62 22.93 -9.60 -5.14
N LYS A 63 22.83 -8.59 -4.26
CA LYS A 63 23.73 -8.43 -3.11
C LYS A 63 23.62 -9.57 -2.08
N GLN A 64 22.45 -10.21 -1.97
CA GLN A 64 22.25 -11.40 -1.12
C GLN A 64 22.77 -12.70 -1.76
N GLY A 65 23.28 -12.64 -3.01
CA GLY A 65 23.88 -13.79 -3.69
C GLY A 65 23.01 -14.42 -4.78
N TYR A 66 21.86 -13.82 -5.12
CA TYR A 66 21.11 -14.26 -6.29
C TYR A 66 21.90 -14.00 -7.59
N PRO A 67 21.68 -14.79 -8.67
CA PRO A 67 22.42 -14.65 -9.92
C PRO A 67 22.38 -13.23 -10.49
N SER A 68 23.53 -12.71 -10.91
CA SER A 68 23.66 -11.39 -11.53
C SER A 68 22.85 -11.23 -12.83
N LYS A 69 22.46 -12.35 -13.45
CA LYS A 69 21.55 -12.41 -14.61
C LYS A 69 20.20 -11.72 -14.34
N LEU A 70 19.79 -11.54 -13.07
CA LEU A 70 18.62 -10.73 -12.71
C LEU A 70 18.68 -9.30 -13.26
N ALA A 71 19.87 -8.71 -13.38
CA ALA A 71 20.05 -7.36 -13.90
C ALA A 71 19.68 -7.21 -15.39
N ASN A 72 19.51 -8.33 -16.12
CA ASN A 72 19.11 -8.32 -17.53
C ASN A 72 17.61 -8.03 -17.71
N TYR A 73 16.81 -8.13 -16.65
CA TYR A 73 15.37 -7.90 -16.70
C TYR A 73 15.04 -6.44 -16.40
N SER A 74 14.26 -5.81 -17.29
CA SER A 74 13.72 -4.47 -17.08
C SER A 74 12.26 -4.54 -16.64
N PHE A 75 11.86 -3.65 -15.72
CA PHE A 75 10.47 -3.56 -15.26
C PHE A 75 9.51 -3.20 -16.41
N ASP A 76 8.47 -4.00 -16.58
CA ASP A 76 7.37 -3.72 -17.50
C ASP A 76 6.04 -3.60 -16.72
N SER A 77 5.53 -2.37 -16.64
CA SER A 77 4.27 -2.08 -15.97
C SER A 77 3.04 -2.68 -16.66
N SER A 78 3.14 -3.10 -17.93
CA SER A 78 2.01 -3.66 -18.68
C SER A 78 1.63 -5.09 -18.25
N PHE A 79 2.58 -5.81 -17.65
CA PHE A 79 2.39 -7.18 -17.18
C PHE A 79 1.62 -7.26 -15.85
N VAL A 80 1.85 -6.29 -14.96
CA VAL A 80 1.39 -6.37 -13.58
C VAL A 80 0.00 -5.76 -13.36
N VAL A 81 -0.78 -6.40 -12.51
CA VAL A 81 -2.05 -5.86 -12.02
C VAL A 81 -2.20 -6.14 -10.53
N ARG A 82 -2.79 -5.19 -9.80
CA ARG A 82 -3.09 -5.34 -8.36
C ARG A 82 -4.14 -6.44 -8.15
N GLY A 83 -4.03 -7.17 -7.05
CA GLY A 83 -4.98 -8.20 -6.63
C GLY A 83 -4.68 -9.60 -7.15
N LEU A 84 -3.52 -9.82 -7.76
CA LEU A 84 -3.03 -11.17 -8.05
C LEU A 84 -2.68 -11.93 -6.76
N LEU A 85 -2.69 -13.25 -6.85
CA LEU A 85 -2.21 -14.13 -5.82
C LEU A 85 -0.95 -14.85 -6.29
N PHE A 86 0.01 -15.07 -5.39
CA PHE A 86 1.11 -15.99 -5.62
C PHE A 86 0.85 -17.32 -4.90
N ASP A 87 0.88 -18.43 -5.65
CA ASP A 87 0.87 -19.78 -5.10
C ASP A 87 2.30 -20.19 -4.70
N ARG A 88 2.60 -20.12 -3.41
CA ARG A 88 3.93 -20.43 -2.85
C ARG A 88 4.32 -21.90 -3.03
N LYS A 89 3.37 -22.78 -3.35
CA LYS A 89 3.62 -24.21 -3.58
C LYS A 89 3.99 -24.49 -5.04
N MET A 90 3.32 -23.84 -5.99
CA MET A 90 3.40 -24.15 -7.42
C MET A 90 4.07 -23.06 -8.27
N GLY A 91 4.40 -21.91 -7.67
CA GLY A 91 5.07 -20.81 -8.40
C GLY A 91 4.17 -20.09 -9.40
N ASN A 92 2.85 -20.08 -9.19
CA ASN A 92 1.95 -19.46 -10.16
C ASN A 92 1.41 -18.13 -9.66
N LEU A 93 1.39 -17.13 -10.54
CA LEU A 93 0.60 -15.92 -10.39
C LEU A 93 -0.82 -16.18 -10.86
N LEU A 94 -1.79 -15.98 -9.97
CA LEU A 94 -3.19 -16.31 -10.19
C LEU A 94 -4.05 -15.06 -10.12
N LYS A 95 -5.01 -14.94 -11.02
CA LYS A 95 -6.15 -14.03 -10.87
C LYS A 95 -7.40 -14.86 -10.63
N ILE A 96 -8.17 -14.50 -9.62
CA ILE A 96 -9.37 -15.23 -9.23
C ILE A 96 -10.60 -14.34 -9.22
N ASP A 97 -11.78 -14.95 -9.22
CA ASP A 97 -13.03 -14.28 -8.90
C ASP A 97 -13.27 -14.18 -7.38
N GLY A 98 -14.45 -13.68 -6.98
CA GLY A 98 -14.83 -13.55 -5.58
C GLY A 98 -14.92 -14.87 -4.81
N PHE A 99 -15.15 -15.99 -5.51
CA PHE A 99 -15.36 -17.32 -4.94
C PHE A 99 -14.08 -18.15 -4.88
N GLY A 100 -13.01 -17.76 -5.59
CA GLY A 100 -11.75 -18.51 -5.64
C GLY A 100 -11.55 -19.28 -6.93
N ASN A 101 -12.42 -19.11 -7.93
CA ASN A 101 -12.23 -19.70 -9.24
C ASN A 101 -11.12 -18.97 -10.01
N ILE A 102 -10.22 -19.72 -10.64
CA ILE A 102 -9.09 -19.19 -11.37
C ILE A 102 -9.56 -18.66 -12.73
N LEU A 103 -9.35 -17.37 -12.95
CA LEU A 103 -9.62 -16.67 -14.21
C LEU A 103 -8.43 -16.75 -15.16
N VAL A 104 -7.23 -16.48 -14.64
CA VAL A 104 -5.96 -16.63 -15.37
C VAL A 104 -4.88 -17.13 -14.42
N ALA A 105 -3.91 -17.87 -14.97
CA ALA A 105 -2.72 -18.33 -14.27
C ALA A 105 -1.49 -18.16 -15.15
N TRP A 106 -0.39 -17.73 -14.55
CA TRP A 106 0.90 -17.52 -15.20
C TRP A 106 2.01 -18.15 -14.37
N HIS A 107 2.96 -18.79 -15.04
CA HIS A 107 4.19 -19.33 -14.45
C HIS A 107 5.37 -18.60 -15.06
N GLY A 108 6.02 -17.73 -14.27
CA GLY A 108 6.93 -16.73 -14.83
C GLY A 108 6.19 -15.83 -15.82
N PHE A 109 6.72 -15.69 -17.03
CA PHE A 109 6.07 -14.98 -18.14
C PHE A 109 5.27 -15.89 -19.09
N SER A 110 5.01 -17.13 -18.71
CA SER A 110 4.24 -18.07 -19.53
C SER A 110 2.82 -18.26 -19.00
N PRO A 111 1.76 -18.01 -19.79
CA PRO A 111 0.40 -18.32 -19.38
C PRO A 111 0.20 -19.85 -19.33
N LEU A 112 -0.53 -20.33 -18.31
CA LEU A 112 -0.94 -21.73 -18.26
C LEU A 112 -2.14 -21.93 -19.19
N ASN A 113 -2.01 -22.89 -20.11
CA ASN A 113 -3.14 -23.35 -20.91
C ASN A 113 -4.12 -24.19 -20.05
N TYR A 114 -5.26 -24.54 -20.63
CA TYR A 114 -6.34 -25.25 -19.93
C TYR A 114 -5.86 -26.55 -19.26
N ASP A 115 -5.06 -27.35 -19.96
CA ASP A 115 -4.64 -28.68 -19.49
C ASP A 115 -3.65 -28.54 -18.33
N LYS A 116 -2.59 -27.73 -18.49
CA LYS A 116 -1.62 -27.46 -17.40
C LYS A 116 -2.29 -26.84 -16.18
N LEU A 117 -3.28 -25.96 -16.40
CA LEU A 117 -4.06 -25.38 -15.32
C LEU A 117 -4.84 -26.45 -14.56
N ARG A 118 -5.47 -27.40 -15.26
CA ARG A 118 -6.24 -28.47 -14.64
C ARG A 118 -5.33 -29.48 -13.93
N ASP A 119 -4.15 -29.73 -14.43
CA ASP A 119 -3.17 -30.58 -13.76
C ASP A 119 -2.73 -29.96 -12.42
N ALA A 120 -2.41 -28.66 -12.42
CA ALA A 120 -2.02 -27.94 -11.20
C ALA A 120 -3.20 -27.66 -10.25
N TYR A 121 -4.38 -27.41 -10.81
CA TYR A 121 -5.62 -27.05 -10.10
C TYR A 121 -6.81 -27.84 -10.68
N PRO A 122 -7.05 -29.08 -10.24
CA PRO A 122 -8.06 -29.99 -10.83
C PRO A 122 -9.47 -29.40 -10.93
N ASN A 123 -9.86 -28.59 -9.94
CA ASN A 123 -11.16 -27.94 -9.88
C ASN A 123 -11.11 -26.46 -10.30
N LYS A 124 -9.99 -25.97 -10.83
CA LYS A 124 -9.74 -24.56 -11.16
C LYS A 124 -10.12 -23.60 -10.04
N PHE A 125 -9.91 -24.04 -8.82
CA PHE A 125 -10.36 -23.41 -7.61
C PHE A 125 -9.23 -23.42 -6.59
N ILE A 126 -9.12 -22.33 -5.83
CA ILE A 126 -8.23 -22.25 -4.68
C ILE A 126 -9.00 -21.75 -3.45
N ASN A 127 -8.60 -22.23 -2.28
CA ASN A 127 -9.00 -21.62 -1.02
C ASN A 127 -8.09 -20.40 -0.76
N LYS A 128 -8.54 -19.20 -1.13
CA LYS A 128 -7.76 -17.96 -0.93
C LYS A 128 -7.53 -17.59 0.54
N GLU A 129 -8.26 -18.21 1.48
CA GLU A 129 -8.07 -18.01 2.92
C GLU A 129 -6.92 -18.84 3.49
N ASP A 130 -6.37 -19.79 2.71
CA ASP A 130 -5.12 -20.48 3.04
C ASP A 130 -3.92 -19.54 2.84
N SER A 131 -3.66 -18.72 3.84
CA SER A 131 -2.56 -17.73 3.83
C SER A 131 -1.17 -18.35 3.94
N GLU A 132 -1.06 -19.63 4.33
CA GLU A 132 0.22 -20.33 4.33
C GLU A 132 0.66 -20.60 2.89
N ARG A 133 -0.28 -20.98 2.02
CA ARG A 133 0.01 -21.25 0.61
C ARG A 133 -0.10 -20.03 -0.30
N PHE A 134 -1.15 -19.22 -0.14
CA PHE A 134 -1.46 -18.14 -1.07
C PHE A 134 -1.20 -16.77 -0.47
N PHE A 135 -0.42 -15.95 -1.18
CA PHE A 135 -0.23 -14.55 -0.81
C PHE A 135 -1.00 -13.63 -1.76
N VAL A 136 -1.76 -12.68 -1.21
CA VAL A 136 -2.59 -11.74 -1.99
C VAL A 136 -1.92 -10.38 -2.10
N TYR A 137 -1.65 -9.94 -3.32
CA TYR A 137 -1.04 -8.64 -3.62
C TYR A 137 -2.06 -7.50 -3.63
N ASN A 138 -2.39 -7.00 -2.44
CA ASN A 138 -3.50 -6.08 -2.23
C ASN A 138 -3.18 -4.60 -2.49
N THR A 139 -1.91 -4.20 -2.53
CA THR A 139 -1.50 -2.79 -2.59
C THR A 139 -0.78 -2.47 -3.90
N LEU A 140 -0.68 -1.19 -4.22
CA LEU A 140 0.14 -0.74 -5.35
C LEU A 140 1.65 -0.90 -5.08
N PHE A 141 2.07 -0.93 -3.81
CA PHE A 141 3.44 -1.28 -3.43
C PHE A 141 3.84 -2.71 -3.82
N ASN A 142 2.88 -3.60 -4.06
CA ASN A 142 3.16 -4.97 -4.50
C ASN A 142 3.42 -5.10 -6.00
N LEU A 143 3.16 -4.07 -6.82
CA LEU A 143 3.35 -4.17 -8.27
C LEU A 143 4.79 -4.55 -8.68
N PRO A 144 5.85 -3.95 -8.09
CA PRO A 144 7.22 -4.38 -8.36
C PRO A 144 7.45 -5.84 -7.97
N GLU A 145 6.95 -6.24 -6.81
CA GLU A 145 7.12 -7.60 -6.27
C GLU A 145 6.50 -8.66 -7.18
N ILE A 146 5.27 -8.43 -7.67
CA ILE A 146 4.61 -9.32 -8.64
C ILE A 146 5.52 -9.56 -9.84
N TYR A 147 6.13 -8.49 -10.37
CA TYR A 147 7.02 -8.59 -11.52
C TYR A 147 8.30 -9.33 -11.17
N VAL A 148 8.91 -9.05 -10.00
CA VAL A 148 10.07 -9.80 -9.50
C VAL A 148 9.76 -11.28 -9.42
N MET A 149 8.61 -11.70 -8.88
CA MET A 149 8.24 -13.12 -8.83
C MET A 149 8.19 -13.77 -10.22
N ALA A 150 7.65 -13.07 -11.22
CA ALA A 150 7.66 -13.56 -12.60
C ALA A 150 9.08 -13.66 -13.18
N VAL A 151 9.92 -12.64 -12.95
CA VAL A 151 11.34 -12.62 -13.34
C VAL A 151 12.11 -13.77 -12.71
N MET A 152 11.94 -14.01 -11.41
CA MET A 152 12.64 -15.06 -10.68
C MET A 152 12.37 -16.43 -11.29
N ILE A 153 11.09 -16.73 -11.56
CA ILE A 153 10.68 -18.00 -12.14
C ILE A 153 11.22 -18.14 -13.56
N ASP A 154 11.00 -17.12 -14.41
CA ASP A 154 11.48 -17.15 -15.80
C ASP A 154 13.00 -17.27 -15.89
N MET A 155 13.74 -16.60 -15.01
CA MET A 155 15.19 -16.69 -14.93
C MET A 155 15.62 -18.12 -14.61
N TYR A 156 15.16 -18.70 -13.50
CA TYR A 156 15.56 -20.05 -13.10
C TYR A 156 15.14 -21.12 -14.12
N GLN A 157 14.03 -20.93 -14.83
CA GLN A 157 13.64 -21.81 -15.94
C GLN A 157 14.62 -21.80 -17.12
N LYS A 158 15.36 -20.70 -17.30
CA LYS A 158 16.34 -20.50 -18.40
C LYS A 158 17.78 -20.78 -17.99
N LEU A 159 18.05 -20.99 -16.71
CA LEU A 159 19.39 -21.36 -16.22
C LEU A 159 19.65 -22.83 -16.51
N GLU A 160 20.68 -23.11 -17.29
CA GLU A 160 21.08 -24.49 -17.65
C GLU A 160 21.54 -25.27 -16.42
N GLU A 161 22.09 -24.58 -15.42
CA GLU A 161 22.59 -25.11 -14.16
C GLU A 161 21.46 -25.69 -13.27
N TYR A 162 20.21 -25.34 -13.57
CA TYR A 162 19.03 -25.76 -12.82
C TYR A 162 18.08 -26.60 -13.69
N GLU A 163 17.29 -27.43 -13.02
CA GLU A 163 16.13 -28.10 -13.61
C GLU A 163 14.86 -27.76 -12.84
N CYS A 164 13.74 -27.68 -13.56
CA CYS A 164 12.43 -27.42 -12.97
C CYS A 164 11.93 -28.66 -12.23
N THR A 165 11.47 -28.47 -11.00
CA THR A 165 10.78 -29.49 -10.20
C THR A 165 9.31 -29.07 -10.00
N GLU A 166 8.49 -29.94 -9.42
CA GLU A 166 7.10 -29.60 -9.08
C GLU A 166 7.00 -28.39 -8.13
N LYS A 167 8.00 -28.20 -7.26
CA LYS A 167 7.96 -27.21 -6.16
C LYS A 167 8.99 -26.08 -6.30
N GLY A 168 9.75 -26.05 -7.39
CA GLY A 168 10.77 -25.04 -7.63
C GLY A 168 11.83 -25.51 -8.61
N PHE A 169 13.08 -25.39 -8.20
CA PHE A 169 14.26 -25.65 -9.02
C PHE A 169 15.29 -26.45 -8.25
N ARG A 170 15.99 -27.36 -8.92
CA ARG A 170 17.10 -28.13 -8.35
C ARG A 170 18.36 -27.87 -9.14
N HIS A 171 19.48 -27.61 -8.46
CA HIS A 171 20.77 -27.50 -9.13
C HIS A 171 21.17 -28.88 -9.67
N ARG A 172 21.70 -28.95 -10.90
CA ARG A 172 22.00 -30.23 -11.55
C ARG A 172 23.21 -30.95 -10.94
N GLU A 173 24.18 -30.19 -10.44
CA GLU A 173 25.46 -30.72 -9.95
C GLU A 173 25.61 -30.63 -8.42
N GLU A 174 24.85 -29.74 -7.78
CA GLU A 174 24.97 -29.44 -6.35
C GLU A 174 23.73 -29.96 -5.63
N GLN A 175 23.88 -30.31 -4.35
CA GLN A 175 22.76 -30.78 -3.52
C GLN A 175 21.93 -29.61 -2.99
N ILE A 176 21.46 -28.75 -3.90
CA ILE A 176 20.72 -27.52 -3.60
C ILE A 176 19.37 -27.55 -4.31
N GLU A 177 18.31 -27.30 -3.53
CA GLU A 177 16.94 -27.12 -4.02
C GLU A 177 16.42 -25.74 -3.60
N ILE A 178 15.83 -25.03 -4.55
CA ILE A 178 15.24 -23.71 -4.39
C ILE A 178 13.74 -23.84 -4.62
N THR A 179 12.95 -23.82 -3.55
CA THR A 179 11.49 -23.89 -3.65
C THR A 179 10.88 -22.53 -3.99
N TYR A 180 9.70 -22.52 -4.62
CA TYR A 180 8.96 -21.26 -4.87
C TYR A 180 8.63 -20.52 -3.58
N ASN A 181 8.42 -21.25 -2.48
CA ASN A 181 8.19 -20.67 -1.17
C ASN A 181 9.42 -19.94 -0.63
N LEU A 182 10.62 -20.49 -0.84
CA LEU A 182 11.88 -19.84 -0.47
C LEU A 182 12.08 -18.56 -1.29
N ILE A 183 11.92 -18.64 -2.61
CA ILE A 183 11.97 -17.45 -3.49
C ILE A 183 11.00 -16.37 -2.99
N PHE A 184 9.75 -16.76 -2.70
CA PHE A 184 8.75 -15.82 -2.20
C PHE A 184 9.19 -15.15 -0.90
N ASN A 185 9.71 -15.91 0.07
CA ASN A 185 10.15 -15.36 1.35
C ASN A 185 11.32 -14.38 1.16
N ASP A 186 12.31 -14.73 0.35
CA ASP A 186 13.48 -13.88 0.09
C ASP A 186 13.08 -12.59 -0.64
N VAL A 187 12.18 -12.69 -1.62
CA VAL A 187 11.64 -11.52 -2.33
C VAL A 187 10.82 -10.64 -1.37
N ARG A 188 10.01 -11.23 -0.49
CA ARG A 188 9.27 -10.49 0.54
C ARG A 188 10.19 -9.76 1.50
N GLU A 189 11.25 -10.41 1.96
CA GLU A 189 12.27 -9.81 2.81
C GLU A 189 12.99 -8.67 2.10
N ALA A 190 13.34 -8.84 0.82
CA ALA A 190 13.95 -7.79 0.02
C ALA A 190 13.03 -6.57 -0.15
N VAL A 191 11.73 -6.79 -0.40
CA VAL A 191 10.73 -5.73 -0.46
C VAL A 191 10.66 -4.97 0.86
N ASP A 192 10.57 -5.69 1.99
CA ASP A 192 10.48 -5.07 3.31
C ASP A 192 11.76 -4.31 3.66
N TYR A 193 12.93 -4.88 3.35
CA TYR A 193 14.21 -4.20 3.48
C TYR A 193 14.23 -2.88 2.70
N VAL A 194 13.87 -2.91 1.41
CA VAL A 194 13.88 -1.73 0.53
C VAL A 194 12.97 -0.62 1.04
N HIS A 195 11.82 -0.95 1.62
CA HIS A 195 10.86 0.03 2.16
C HIS A 195 11.22 0.57 3.55
N ILE A 196 11.84 -0.26 4.40
CA ILE A 196 12.08 0.07 5.82
C ILE A 196 13.49 0.62 6.03
N TYR A 197 14.50 -0.04 5.45
CA TYR A 197 15.91 0.23 5.70
C TYR A 197 16.67 0.73 4.48
N GLY A 198 16.20 0.40 3.28
CA GLY A 198 16.85 0.69 2.01
C GLY A 198 16.58 2.10 1.47
N ASP A 199 17.01 2.29 0.22
CA ASP A 199 17.09 3.61 -0.40
C ASP A 199 15.78 4.11 -1.03
N LEU A 200 14.67 3.37 -0.92
CA LEU A 200 13.41 3.76 -1.57
C LEU A 200 12.94 5.13 -1.08
N LYS A 201 12.78 5.30 0.24
CA LYS A 201 12.36 6.56 0.84
C LYS A 201 13.37 7.69 0.59
N PRO A 202 14.69 7.52 0.84
CA PRO A 202 15.70 8.54 0.52
C PRO A 202 15.68 8.98 -0.95
N LYS A 203 15.67 8.05 -1.91
CA LYS A 203 15.66 8.37 -3.35
C LYS A 203 14.35 9.04 -3.78
N THR A 204 13.24 8.69 -3.13
CA THR A 204 11.93 9.31 -3.38
C THR A 204 11.92 10.76 -2.94
N VAL A 205 12.36 11.02 -1.70
CA VAL A 205 12.44 12.39 -1.15
C VAL A 205 13.43 13.25 -1.94
N ALA A 206 14.54 12.67 -2.41
CA ALA A 206 15.51 13.39 -3.23
C ALA A 206 14.93 13.90 -4.56
N ASN A 207 13.81 13.35 -5.04
CA ASN A 207 13.13 13.83 -6.25
C ASN A 207 11.61 13.60 -6.20
N LEU A 208 10.94 14.24 -5.24
CA LEU A 208 9.49 14.16 -5.09
C LEU A 208 8.71 14.52 -6.37
N PRO A 209 9.10 15.55 -7.16
CA PRO A 209 8.42 15.84 -8.43
C PRO A 209 8.42 14.69 -9.44
N LYS A 210 9.44 13.82 -9.42
CA LYS A 210 9.48 12.64 -10.30
C LYS A 210 8.55 11.53 -9.83
N TYR A 211 8.32 11.41 -8.52
CA TYR A 211 7.71 10.22 -7.93
C TYR A 211 6.34 10.45 -7.30
N VAL A 212 5.96 11.67 -6.93
CA VAL A 212 4.72 11.97 -6.21
C VAL A 212 3.87 12.96 -7.01
N VAL A 213 2.60 12.64 -7.19
CA VAL A 213 1.61 13.55 -7.78
C VAL A 213 1.30 14.65 -6.77
N ARG A 214 1.29 15.90 -7.24
CA ARG A 214 0.95 17.08 -6.45
C ARG A 214 -0.26 17.77 -7.07
N ASP A 215 -1.31 17.99 -6.27
CA ASP A 215 -2.58 18.62 -6.69
C ASP A 215 -2.90 19.82 -5.78
N SER A 216 -3.04 21.00 -6.38
CA SER A 216 -3.32 22.26 -5.67
C SER A 216 -4.72 22.31 -5.05
N LYS A 217 -5.61 21.37 -5.39
CA LYS A 217 -6.93 21.25 -4.79
C LYS A 217 -6.94 20.51 -3.46
N LEU A 218 -5.84 19.83 -3.09
CA LEU A 218 -5.77 19.10 -1.81
C LEU A 218 -5.94 20.04 -0.60
N PRO A 219 -5.21 21.17 -0.49
CA PRO A 219 -5.43 22.15 0.58
C PRO A 219 -6.89 22.62 0.66
N LEU A 220 -7.50 22.91 -0.49
CA LEU A 220 -8.91 23.33 -0.58
C LEU A 220 -9.87 22.27 -0.02
N LEU A 221 -9.69 21.02 -0.42
CA LEU A 221 -10.55 19.91 0.00
C LEU A 221 -10.52 19.72 1.51
N LEU A 222 -9.33 19.65 2.10
CA LEU A 222 -9.18 19.46 3.55
C LEU A 222 -9.70 20.67 4.33
N ASN A 223 -9.47 21.88 3.82
CA ASN A 223 -10.00 23.10 4.43
C ASN A 223 -11.53 23.09 4.46
N ARG A 224 -12.19 22.77 3.34
CA ARG A 224 -13.66 22.67 3.26
C ARG A 224 -14.22 21.53 4.12
N MET A 225 -13.46 20.46 4.35
CA MET A 225 -13.85 19.39 5.26
C MET A 225 -13.90 19.85 6.72
N ARG A 226 -13.08 20.85 7.12
CA ARG A 226 -13.08 21.41 8.48
C ARG A 226 -14.06 22.57 8.65
N GLU A 227 -14.15 23.47 7.66
CA GLU A 227 -14.94 24.71 7.75
C GLU A 227 -16.46 24.46 7.81
N ASN A 228 -16.94 23.38 7.19
CA ASN A 228 -18.37 23.07 7.16
C ASN A 228 -18.75 22.14 8.32
N ASN A 229 -19.43 22.70 9.34
CA ASN A 229 -20.19 21.98 10.37
C ASN A 229 -19.36 21.33 11.52
N ASP A 230 -18.34 22.02 12.05
CA ASP A 230 -17.51 21.54 13.19
C ASP A 230 -16.88 20.16 12.95
N LYS A 231 -16.69 19.80 11.69
CA LYS A 231 -16.14 18.51 11.30
C LYS A 231 -14.64 18.46 11.56
N LYS A 232 -14.16 17.27 11.90
CA LYS A 232 -12.76 17.02 12.23
C LYS A 232 -12.05 16.25 11.12
N VAL A 233 -10.78 16.54 10.92
CA VAL A 233 -9.93 15.83 9.96
C VAL A 233 -8.75 15.23 10.68
N PHE A 234 -8.42 13.97 10.41
CA PHE A 234 -7.23 13.34 10.96
C PHE A 234 -6.43 12.55 9.93
N LEU A 235 -5.12 12.44 10.17
CA LEU A 235 -4.21 11.57 9.44
C LEU A 235 -3.87 10.37 10.32
N ALA A 236 -3.95 9.16 9.78
CA ALA A 236 -3.43 7.94 10.41
C ALA A 236 -2.69 7.11 9.36
N THR A 237 -1.36 7.22 9.34
CA THR A 237 -0.50 6.58 8.34
C THR A 237 0.45 5.55 8.96
N ASN A 238 0.83 4.53 8.19
CA ASN A 238 1.86 3.57 8.60
C ASN A 238 3.28 4.13 8.48
N SER A 239 3.47 5.18 7.69
CA SER A 239 4.75 5.85 7.52
C SER A 239 5.23 6.52 8.81
N ASP A 240 6.55 6.61 8.98
CA ASP A 240 7.19 7.33 10.08
C ASP A 240 7.06 8.86 9.91
N TYR A 241 7.34 9.60 10.97
CA TYR A 241 7.18 11.07 10.95
C TYR A 241 8.12 11.77 9.97
N GLU A 242 9.37 11.34 9.84
CA GLU A 242 10.34 12.04 9.00
C GLU A 242 9.92 11.98 7.53
N TYR A 243 9.56 10.78 7.07
CA TYR A 243 9.06 10.58 5.72
C TYR A 243 7.72 11.30 5.50
N THR A 244 6.78 11.14 6.44
CA THR A 244 5.48 11.83 6.39
C THR A 244 5.65 13.34 6.28
N ASN A 245 6.52 13.94 7.08
CA ASN A 245 6.72 15.38 7.07
C ASN A 245 7.32 15.87 5.74
N LYS A 246 8.26 15.13 5.15
CA LYS A 246 8.86 15.48 3.83
C LYS A 246 7.84 15.39 2.70
N VAL A 247 7.07 14.30 2.63
CA VAL A 247 6.06 14.09 1.59
C VAL A 247 4.91 15.09 1.75
N MET A 248 4.37 15.26 2.95
CA MET A 248 3.27 16.18 3.21
C MET A 248 3.70 17.64 3.01
N THR A 249 4.93 18.02 3.35
CA THR A 249 5.44 19.37 3.02
C THR A 249 5.42 19.58 1.51
N TYR A 250 5.88 18.62 0.72
CA TYR A 250 5.84 18.72 -0.74
C TYR A 250 4.41 18.79 -1.30
N LEU A 251 3.47 18.02 -0.75
CA LEU A 251 2.07 18.02 -1.18
C LEU A 251 1.36 19.37 -0.95
N PHE A 252 1.83 20.18 0.00
CA PHE A 252 1.24 21.47 0.35
C PHE A 252 2.11 22.67 -0.07
N ASP A 253 3.28 22.42 -0.67
CA ASP A 253 4.20 23.43 -1.16
C ASP A 253 3.64 24.15 -2.40
N PHE A 254 2.78 25.13 -2.12
CA PHE A 254 2.19 26.06 -3.08
C PHE A 254 2.38 27.49 -2.57
N PRO A 255 2.41 28.50 -3.46
CA PRO A 255 2.50 29.91 -3.05
C PRO A 255 1.20 30.45 -2.42
N HIS A 256 0.29 29.57 -1.99
CA HIS A 256 -1.00 29.90 -1.41
C HIS A 256 -1.45 28.80 -0.42
N GLY A 257 -2.46 29.12 0.38
CA GLY A 257 -3.17 28.19 1.25
C GLY A 257 -4.26 27.40 0.50
N PRO A 258 -5.48 27.27 1.06
CA PRO A 258 -6.59 26.58 0.40
C PRO A 258 -6.92 27.07 -1.00
N GLU A 259 -6.85 28.38 -1.24
CA GLU A 259 -7.18 28.99 -2.53
C GLU A 259 -6.09 30.00 -2.96
N PRO A 260 -5.87 30.24 -4.26
CA PRO A 260 -4.98 31.29 -4.73
C PRO A 260 -5.31 32.65 -4.09
N GLY A 261 -4.30 33.33 -3.55
CA GLY A 261 -4.46 34.59 -2.81
C GLY A 261 -4.61 34.43 -1.28
N THR A 262 -4.82 33.21 -0.77
CA THR A 262 -4.75 32.93 0.68
C THR A 262 -3.31 32.62 1.11
N PRO A 263 -2.89 32.97 2.35
CA PRO A 263 -1.54 32.70 2.80
C PRO A 263 -1.24 31.21 2.87
N HIS A 264 -0.04 30.80 2.45
CA HIS A 264 0.46 29.44 2.63
C HIS A 264 0.40 29.03 4.12
N ARG A 265 0.04 27.77 4.37
CA ARG A 265 -0.02 27.20 5.72
C ARG A 265 0.71 25.86 5.76
N ASP A 266 1.33 25.56 6.90
CA ASP A 266 1.93 24.25 7.15
C ASP A 266 0.87 23.13 7.07
N TRP A 267 1.21 22.01 6.45
CA TRP A 267 0.31 20.86 6.24
C TRP A 267 -0.35 20.36 7.54
N LYS A 268 0.35 20.47 8.68
CA LYS A 268 -0.16 20.03 9.99
C LYS A 268 -1.41 20.81 10.41
N SER A 269 -1.53 22.07 9.98
CA SER A 269 -2.69 22.93 10.25
C SER A 269 -3.97 22.51 9.52
N TYR A 270 -3.91 21.49 8.65
CA TYR A 270 -5.09 20.94 7.97
C TYR A 270 -5.68 19.74 8.71
N PHE A 271 -5.09 19.33 9.84
CA PHE A 271 -5.49 18.14 10.60
C PHE A 271 -5.68 18.48 12.08
N ASP A 272 -6.81 18.04 12.65
CA ASP A 272 -7.10 18.12 14.08
C ASP A 272 -6.34 17.04 14.88
N LEU A 273 -5.93 15.95 14.22
CA LEU A 273 -5.11 14.88 14.81
C LEU A 273 -4.19 14.25 13.75
N ILE A 274 -2.93 14.05 14.09
CA ILE A 274 -1.94 13.43 13.19
C ILE A 274 -1.31 12.25 13.92
N ILE A 275 -1.47 11.06 13.34
CA ILE A 275 -0.91 9.79 13.82
C ILE A 275 -0.03 9.19 12.73
N VAL A 276 1.25 9.04 13.04
CA VAL A 276 2.25 8.30 12.26
C VAL A 276 2.49 6.92 12.88
N ASP A 277 3.22 6.03 12.22
CA ASP A 277 3.52 4.68 12.71
C ASP A 277 2.27 3.92 13.21
N SER A 278 1.11 4.10 12.56
CA SER A 278 -0.18 3.57 13.06
C SER A 278 -0.23 2.04 13.10
N ARG A 279 0.58 1.36 12.28
CA ARG A 279 0.67 -0.12 12.18
C ARG A 279 -0.66 -0.78 11.82
N LYS A 280 -1.43 -0.19 10.91
CA LYS A 280 -2.61 -0.82 10.30
C LYS A 280 -2.20 -2.18 9.68
N PRO A 281 -2.99 -3.25 9.85
CA PRO A 281 -4.35 -3.28 10.42
C PRO A 281 -4.44 -3.30 11.95
N LYS A 282 -3.32 -3.47 12.68
CA LYS A 282 -3.33 -3.56 14.15
C LYS A 282 -3.98 -2.33 14.80
N PHE A 283 -3.83 -1.15 14.18
CA PHE A 283 -4.50 0.08 14.58
C PHE A 283 -6.01 -0.05 14.82
N PHE A 284 -6.71 -0.83 13.97
CA PHE A 284 -8.16 -1.01 14.02
C PHE A 284 -8.62 -2.07 15.04
N ALA A 285 -7.66 -2.79 15.62
CA ALA A 285 -7.86 -3.75 16.71
C ALA A 285 -7.24 -3.19 18.00
N ASP A 286 -6.35 -3.94 18.65
CA ASP A 286 -5.73 -3.54 19.93
C ASP A 286 -4.79 -2.32 19.82
N GLY A 287 -4.31 -2.02 18.61
CA GLY A 287 -3.37 -0.93 18.35
C GLY A 287 -2.04 -1.03 19.10
N THR A 288 -1.45 0.13 19.39
CA THR A 288 -0.24 0.27 20.19
C THR A 288 -0.36 1.48 21.12
N PRO A 289 0.50 1.65 22.15
CA PRO A 289 0.46 2.83 22.99
C PRO A 289 0.61 4.12 22.17
N LEU A 290 -0.28 5.10 22.38
CA LEU A 290 -0.18 6.42 21.78
C LEU A 290 1.01 7.19 22.39
N ARG A 291 1.94 7.63 21.56
CA ARG A 291 3.11 8.42 21.95
C ARG A 291 3.14 9.73 21.19
N GLN A 292 3.87 10.73 21.69
CA GLN A 292 4.03 12.01 21.01
C GLN A 292 5.39 12.06 20.30
N ILE A 293 5.43 12.69 19.12
CA ILE A 293 6.67 13.01 18.41
C ILE A 293 7.24 14.33 18.94
N ASP A 294 8.55 14.37 19.16
CA ASP A 294 9.27 15.62 19.29
C ASP A 294 9.55 16.18 17.88
N LEU A 295 8.81 17.23 17.50
CA LEU A 295 8.88 17.81 16.16
C LEU A 295 10.26 18.40 15.82
N LYS A 296 11.09 18.73 16.83
CA LYS A 296 12.44 19.26 16.61
C LYS A 296 13.42 18.15 16.20
N THR A 297 13.29 16.98 16.82
CA THR A 297 14.21 15.85 16.59
C THR A 297 13.65 14.78 15.66
N GLY A 298 12.34 14.80 15.41
CA GLY A 298 11.60 13.76 14.69
C GLY A 298 11.45 12.44 15.46
N LYS A 299 11.93 12.37 16.70
CA LYS A 299 11.94 11.14 17.51
C LYS A 299 10.66 11.00 18.34
N VAL A 300 10.28 9.77 18.61
CA VAL A 300 9.20 9.45 19.54
C VAL A 300 9.65 9.79 20.97
N LYS A 301 8.88 10.63 21.67
CA LYS A 301 9.12 10.92 23.10
C LYS A 301 8.93 9.66 23.94
N ILE A 302 9.75 9.51 24.97
CA ILE A 302 9.65 8.38 25.90
C ILE A 302 8.41 8.55 26.78
N GLY A 303 7.63 7.47 26.92
CA GLY A 303 6.39 7.46 27.69
C GLY A 303 5.13 7.39 26.82
N ARG A 304 3.98 7.29 27.48
CA ARG A 304 2.66 7.31 26.85
C ARG A 304 2.09 8.72 26.92
N SER A 305 1.43 9.17 25.86
CA SER A 305 0.66 10.41 25.90
C SER A 305 -0.63 10.21 26.70
N THR A 306 -0.81 11.02 27.75
CA THR A 306 -1.97 10.97 28.66
C THR A 306 -2.77 12.28 28.70
N GLY A 307 -2.27 13.34 28.05
CA GLY A 307 -2.95 14.63 27.94
C GLY A 307 -3.93 14.69 26.75
N PRO A 308 -4.66 15.81 26.61
CA PRO A 308 -5.49 16.05 25.44
C PRO A 308 -4.64 16.09 24.16
N VAL A 309 -5.30 15.87 23.02
CA VAL A 309 -4.69 16.14 21.72
C VAL A 309 -4.73 17.64 21.46
N GLU A 310 -3.59 18.20 21.08
CA GLU A 310 -3.47 19.62 20.74
C GLU A 310 -3.13 19.74 19.25
N GLU A 311 -3.74 20.73 18.59
CA GLU A 311 -3.48 21.02 17.18
C GLU A 311 -1.99 21.35 16.96
N GLY A 312 -1.43 20.85 15.86
CA GLY A 312 -0.02 21.01 15.53
C GLY A 312 0.91 19.96 16.16
N ASN A 313 0.46 19.19 17.16
CA ASN A 313 1.21 18.04 17.66
C ASN A 313 1.06 16.81 16.74
N VAL A 314 2.08 15.96 16.75
CA VAL A 314 2.08 14.69 16.02
C VAL A 314 2.26 13.53 16.99
N TYR A 315 1.51 12.46 16.76
CA TYR A 315 1.49 11.27 17.58
C TYR A 315 1.98 10.05 16.78
N SER A 316 2.41 9.01 17.49
CA SER A 316 2.90 7.75 16.93
C SER A 316 2.18 6.58 17.58
N GLY A 317 1.80 5.59 16.77
CA GLY A 317 1.09 4.39 17.22
C GLY A 317 -0.41 4.63 17.45
N GLY A 318 -0.89 4.34 18.66
CA GLY A 318 -2.30 4.50 19.01
C GLY A 318 -3.21 3.40 18.45
N SER A 319 -4.52 3.67 18.49
CA SER A 319 -5.58 2.79 17.99
C SER A 319 -6.78 3.59 17.49
N SER A 320 -7.65 2.95 16.71
CA SER A 320 -8.95 3.52 16.30
C SER A 320 -9.83 3.88 17.50
N ASP A 321 -9.73 3.12 18.59
CA ASP A 321 -10.41 3.39 19.85
C ASP A 321 -9.88 4.66 20.55
N ALA A 322 -8.59 4.95 20.39
CA ALA A 322 -8.04 6.22 20.85
C ALA A 322 -8.64 7.37 20.04
N VAL A 323 -8.73 7.25 18.72
CA VAL A 323 -9.33 8.27 17.84
C VAL A 323 -10.80 8.53 18.17
N THR A 324 -11.61 7.47 18.35
CA THR A 324 -13.04 7.62 18.70
C THR A 324 -13.22 8.29 20.07
N LYS A 325 -12.39 7.95 21.06
CA LYS A 325 -12.40 8.60 22.39
C LYS A 325 -11.97 10.07 22.31
N LEU A 326 -10.90 10.36 21.57
CA LEU A 326 -10.36 11.71 21.44
C LEU A 326 -11.33 12.68 20.78
N PHE A 327 -12.11 12.20 19.81
CA PHE A 327 -13.10 13.02 19.13
C PHE A 327 -14.54 12.86 19.66
N ASP A 328 -14.74 12.13 20.76
CA ASP A 328 -16.07 11.76 21.28
C ASP A 328 -17.04 11.29 20.16
N ALA A 329 -16.55 10.36 19.35
CA ALA A 329 -17.20 9.95 18.12
C ALA A 329 -17.52 8.46 18.11
N LYS A 330 -18.62 8.11 17.44
CA LYS A 330 -18.96 6.71 17.16
C LYS A 330 -18.44 6.33 15.78
N GLY A 331 -18.22 5.04 15.54
CA GLY A 331 -17.68 4.59 14.25
C GLY A 331 -18.49 5.07 13.03
N LYS A 332 -19.82 5.20 13.16
CA LYS A 332 -20.67 5.68 12.05
C LYS A 332 -20.50 7.17 11.72
N ASP A 333 -19.87 7.95 12.61
CA ASP A 333 -19.57 9.36 12.43
C ASP A 333 -18.26 9.58 11.65
N ILE A 334 -17.44 8.53 11.53
CA ILE A 334 -16.11 8.56 10.90
C ILE A 334 -16.20 7.99 9.48
N MET A 335 -15.65 8.73 8.52
CA MET A 335 -15.33 8.27 7.18
C MET A 335 -13.81 8.16 7.03
N TYR A 336 -13.30 6.95 6.88
CA TYR A 336 -11.87 6.71 6.65
C TYR A 336 -11.57 6.46 5.17
N ILE A 337 -10.60 7.18 4.64
CA ILE A 337 -10.20 7.24 3.24
C ILE A 337 -8.80 6.61 3.14
N GLY A 338 -8.66 5.53 2.39
CA GLY A 338 -7.40 4.79 2.26
C GLY A 338 -7.39 3.85 1.06
N ASP A 339 -6.22 3.46 0.56
CA ASP A 339 -6.06 2.64 -0.64
C ASP A 339 -5.98 1.13 -0.36
N HIS A 340 -5.66 0.74 0.88
CA HIS A 340 -5.45 -0.64 1.26
C HIS A 340 -6.78 -1.35 1.55
N ILE A 341 -7.26 -2.12 0.57
CA ILE A 341 -8.55 -2.86 0.62
C ILE A 341 -8.77 -3.66 1.92
N PHE A 342 -7.72 -4.32 2.43
CA PHE A 342 -7.78 -5.07 3.68
C PHE A 342 -7.48 -4.20 4.91
N GLY A 343 -6.28 -3.63 4.97
CA GLY A 343 -5.72 -2.88 6.09
C GLY A 343 -6.51 -1.63 6.48
N ASP A 344 -6.96 -0.84 5.51
CA ASP A 344 -7.70 0.40 5.76
C ASP A 344 -9.20 0.18 5.75
N ILE A 345 -9.69 -0.62 4.81
CA ILE A 345 -11.11 -0.59 4.43
C ILE A 345 -11.90 -1.75 5.04
N LEU A 346 -11.43 -2.98 4.88
CA LEU A 346 -12.10 -4.15 5.44
C LEU A 346 -12.01 -4.15 6.96
N LYS A 347 -10.83 -3.85 7.52
CA LYS A 347 -10.60 -3.87 8.97
C LYS A 347 -11.32 -2.75 9.71
N SER A 348 -11.20 -1.48 9.28
CA SER A 348 -11.97 -0.38 9.89
C SER A 348 -13.49 -0.61 9.84
N LYS A 349 -13.99 -1.26 8.78
CA LYS A 349 -15.40 -1.62 8.67
C LYS A 349 -15.81 -2.74 9.61
N LYS A 350 -15.10 -3.87 9.59
CA LYS A 350 -15.49 -5.06 10.35
C LYS A 350 -15.29 -4.86 11.85
N GLU A 351 -14.19 -4.26 12.25
CA GLU A 351 -13.83 -4.13 13.68
C GLU A 351 -14.51 -2.91 14.34
N ASN A 352 -14.60 -1.76 13.64
CA ASN A 352 -15.06 -0.51 14.26
C ASN A 352 -16.37 0.05 13.67
N GLY A 353 -16.90 -0.56 12.60
CA GLY A 353 -18.13 -0.10 11.97
C GLY A 353 -18.02 1.26 11.25
N TRP A 354 -16.80 1.69 10.91
CA TRP A 354 -16.53 2.97 10.25
C TRP A 354 -17.26 3.10 8.90
N ARG A 355 -17.39 4.33 8.38
CA ARG A 355 -17.63 4.60 6.94
C ARG A 355 -16.29 4.62 6.24
N THR A 356 -16.23 4.21 4.97
CA THR A 356 -14.97 4.10 4.24
C THR A 356 -15.13 4.62 2.85
N PHE A 357 -14.02 5.10 2.32
CA PHE A 357 -13.81 5.53 0.97
C PHE A 357 -12.52 4.86 0.49
N LEU A 358 -12.56 4.20 -0.67
CA LEU A 358 -11.39 3.57 -1.32
C LEU A 358 -11.24 4.10 -2.75
#